data_AF-A0A2D6MW98-F1
#
_entry.id   AF-A0A2D6MW98-F1
#
_cell.length_a   1.000
_cell.length_b   1.000
_cell.length_c   1.000
_cell.angle_alpha   90.00
_cell.angle_beta   90.00
_cell.angle_gamma   90.00
#
_symmetry.space_group_name_H-M   'P 1'
#
loop_
_entity.id
_entity.type
_entity.pdbx_description
1 polymer ?
#
loop_
_entity_poly.entity_id
_entity_poly.type
_entity_poly.pdbx_seq_one_letter_code
_entity_poly.pdbx_strand_id
1 'polypeptide(L)' 'MGRRKINLSRVFTGELVGLHEVDDPIWLVSFLDFDLGFFDQDEGRGEPAQNPFGPEKVLKMSPE' A
#
# COMPACT_ATOMS: atom_id res chain seq x y z
N MET A 1 9.07 17.88 -15.59
CA MET A 1 8.29 16.85 -14.86
C MET A 1 9.30 16.01 -14.08
N GLY A 2 9.35 16.20 -12.76
CA GLY A 2 10.44 15.70 -11.90
C GLY A 2 10.52 14.18 -11.80
N ARG A 3 11.71 13.67 -11.47
CA ARG A 3 11.97 12.25 -11.17
C ARG A 3 11.30 11.91 -9.83
N ARG A 4 10.13 11.26 -9.86
CA ARG A 4 9.51 10.67 -8.66
C ARG A 4 10.30 9.43 -8.24
N LYS A 5 10.58 9.28 -6.95
CA LYS A 5 11.31 8.12 -6.42
C LYS A 5 10.40 6.91 -6.30
N ILE A 6 10.96 5.73 -6.57
CA ILE A 6 10.30 4.43 -6.40
C ILE A 6 11.20 3.57 -5.52
N ASN A 7 10.65 3.03 -4.44
CA ASN A 7 11.32 2.04 -3.59
C ASN A 7 10.55 0.71 -3.68
N LEU A 8 11.26 -0.39 -3.87
CA LEU A 8 10.69 -1.74 -3.92
C LEU A 8 11.25 -2.55 -2.76
N SER A 9 10.38 -3.14 -1.94
CA SER A 9 10.74 -4.05 -0.86
C SER A 9 10.00 -5.38 -0.99
N ARG A 10 10.58 -6.47 -0.48
CA ARG A 10 9.91 -7.76 -0.39
C ARG A 10 9.32 -7.91 1.01
N VAL A 11 8.02 -8.22 1.10
CA VAL A 11 7.38 -8.56 2.37
C VAL A 11 7.72 -10.00 2.78
N PHE A 12 7.42 -10.37 4.03
CA PHE A 12 7.76 -11.68 4.61
C PHE A 12 7.25 -12.89 3.82
N THR A 13 6.24 -12.71 2.95
CA THR A 13 5.70 -13.76 2.07
C THR A 13 6.48 -13.92 0.76
N GLY A 14 7.37 -12.97 0.43
CA GLY A 14 8.21 -12.98 -0.78
C GLY A 14 7.75 -12.04 -1.90
N GLU A 15 6.52 -11.52 -1.79
CA GLU A 15 5.89 -10.63 -2.75
C GLU A 15 6.42 -9.19 -2.67
N LEU A 16 6.34 -8.48 -3.79
CA LEU A 16 6.81 -7.10 -3.92
C LEU A 16 5.78 -6.10 -3.37
N VAL A 17 6.27 -5.19 -2.54
CA VAL A 17 5.57 -3.95 -2.17
C VAL A 17 6.26 -2.79 -2.89
N GLY A 18 5.46 -1.95 -3.52
CA GLY A 18 5.88 -0.69 -4.12
C GLY A 18 5.63 0.48 -3.17
N LEU A 19 6.64 1.33 -3.00
CA LEU A 19 6.52 2.64 -2.37
C LEU A 19 6.79 3.71 -3.42
N HIS A 20 5.77 4.48 -3.76
CA HIS A 20 5.82 5.47 -4.83
C HIS A 20 5.68 6.86 -4.23
N GLU A 21 6.65 7.75 -4.47
CA GLU A 21 6.55 9.14 -4.04
C GLU A 21 5.46 9.85 -4.86
N VAL A 22 4.36 10.24 -4.20
CA VAL A 22 3.21 10.90 -4.84
C VAL A 22 3.22 12.40 -4.59
N ASP A 23 3.75 12.82 -3.44
CA ASP A 23 4.03 14.20 -3.08
C ASP A 23 5.30 14.26 -2.22
N ASP A 24 5.88 15.43 -2.00
CA ASP A 24 7.05 15.59 -1.13
C ASP A 24 6.58 15.96 0.29
N PRO A 25 6.69 15.10 1.33
CA PRO A 25 7.30 13.77 1.38
C PRO A 25 6.26 12.65 1.68
N ILE A 26 5.23 12.56 0.82
CA ILE A 26 4.14 11.58 0.89
C ILE A 26 4.38 10.42 -0.07
N TRP A 27 4.31 9.20 0.47
CA TRP A 27 4.55 7.96 -0.25
C TRP A 27 3.27 7.12 -0.33
N LEU A 28 2.90 6.67 -1.51
CA LEU A 28 1.86 5.66 -1.70
C LEU A 28 2.46 4.26 -1.49
N VAL A 29 1.79 3.47 -0.66
CA VAL A 29 2.12 2.06 -0.40
C VAL A 29 1.18 1.18 -1.22
N SER A 30 1.73 0.41 -2.17
CA SER A 30 0.97 -0.49 -3.02
C SER A 30 1.48 -1.93 -2.91
N PHE A 31 0.56 -2.89 -2.90
CA PHE A 31 0.84 -4.33 -2.89
C PHE A 31 0.00 -5.02 -3.96
N LEU A 32 0.65 -5.73 -4.89
CA LEU A 32 -0.01 -6.24 -6.10
C LEU A 32 -0.74 -5.10 -6.85
N ASP A 33 -2.02 -5.28 -7.15
CA ASP A 33 -2.90 -4.29 -7.79
C ASP A 33 -3.66 -3.41 -6.78
N PHE A 34 -3.27 -3.44 -5.50
CA PHE A 34 -3.99 -2.75 -4.42
C PHE A 34 -3.15 -1.67 -3.77
N ASP A 35 -3.75 -0.48 -3.64
CA ASP A 35 -3.23 0.60 -2.82
C ASP A 35 -3.63 0.37 -1.36
N LEU A 36 -2.63 0.27 -0.48
CA LEU A 36 -2.83 -0.01 0.94
C LEU A 36 -2.98 1.28 1.75
N GLY A 37 -2.32 2.36 1.33
CA GLY A 37 -2.36 3.62 2.06
C GLY A 37 -1.25 4.58 1.69
N PHE A 38 -1.21 5.69 2.41
CA PHE A 38 -0.21 6.73 2.27
C PHE A 38 0.67 6.75 3.52
N PHE A 39 1.96 6.97 3.33
CA PHE A 39 2.94 7.16 4.38
C PHE A 39 3.52 8.55 4.27
N ASP A 40 3.29 9.36 5.30
CA ASP A 40 3.96 10.64 5.49
C ASP A 40 5.30 10.38 6.17
N GLN A 41 6.38 10.71 5.47
CA GLN A 41 7.74 10.47 5.98
C GLN A 41 8.16 11.49 7.05
N ASP A 42 7.63 12.72 7.02
CA ASP A 42 7.99 13.77 7.98
C ASP A 42 7.29 13.54 9.32
N GLU A 43 6.00 13.21 9.27
CA GLU A 43 5.21 12.89 10.48
C GLU A 43 5.44 11.45 10.96
N GLY A 44 6.04 10.59 10.13
CA GLY A 44 6.20 9.16 10.42
C GLY A 44 4.86 8.44 10.54
N ARG A 45 3.84 8.92 9.85
CA ARG A 45 2.44 8.51 10.01
C ARG A 45 1.93 7.80 8.76
N GLY A 46 1.18 6.72 8.95
CA GLY A 46 0.50 6.01 7.88
C GLY A 46 -1.01 6.25 7.92
N GLU A 47 -1.59 6.65 6.79
CA GLU A 47 -3.03 6.74 6.59
C GLU A 47 -3.52 5.62 5.67
N PRO A 48 -4.50 4.81 6.12
CA PRO A 48 -4.99 3.70 5.32
C PRO A 48 -5.79 4.20 4.11
N ALA A 49 -5.59 3.57 2.95
CA ALA A 49 -6.48 3.72 1.82
C ALA A 49 -7.78 2.91 2.04
N GLN A 50 -8.70 3.01 1.09
CA GLN A 50 -9.92 2.20 1.12
C GLN A 50 -9.55 0.71 1.17
N ASN A 51 -10.04 -0.02 2.18
CA ASN A 51 -9.72 -1.43 2.38
C ASN A 51 -10.03 -2.26 1.10
N PRO A 52 -9.00 -2.78 0.42
CA PRO A 52 -9.18 -3.56 -0.81
C PRO A 52 -9.77 -4.95 -0.56
N PHE A 53 -9.80 -5.42 0.69
CA PHE A 53 -10.32 -6.72 1.14
C PHE A 53 -11.59 -6.56 1.98
N GLY A 54 -12.43 -5.57 1.65
CA GLY A 54 -13.73 -5.39 2.30
C GLY A 54 -14.61 -6.65 2.20
N PRO A 55 -15.66 -6.76 3.05
CA PRO A 55 -16.51 -7.95 3.17
C PRO A 55 -17.16 -8.42 1.87
N GLU A 56 -17.33 -7.53 0.90
CA GLU A 56 -17.85 -7.84 -0.46
C GLU A 56 -16.82 -8.59 -1.33
N LYS A 57 -15.52 -8.36 -1.11
CA LYS A 57 -14.43 -8.93 -1.93
C LYS A 57 -13.84 -10.20 -1.34
N VAL A 58 -14.12 -10.49 -0.07
CA VAL A 58 -13.67 -11.71 0.59
C VAL A 58 -14.81 -12.73 0.62
N LEU A 59 -14.52 -13.96 0.21
CA LEU A 59 -15.47 -15.06 0.41
C LEU A 59 -15.59 -15.30 1.91
N LYS A 60 -16.82 -15.29 2.43
CA LYS A 60 -17.08 -15.75 3.79
C LYS A 60 -16.65 -17.21 3.86
N MET A 61 -15.87 -17.57 4.87
CA MET A 61 -15.55 -18.98 5.14
C MET A 61 -16.87 -19.76 5.19
N SER A 62 -16.90 -20.92 4.53
CA SER A 62 -18.06 -21.81 4.61
C SER A 62 -18.25 -22.23 6.07
N PRO A 63 -19.49 -22.21 6.58
CA PRO A 63 -19.74 -22.74 7.91
C PRO A 63 -19.38 -24.23 7.93
N GLU A 64 -18.69 -24.65 9.01
CA GLU A 64 -18.40 -26.05 9.31
C GLU A 64 -19.68 -26.88 9.51
#